data_AF-A0A2R4UTU1-F1
#
_entry.id   AF-A0A2R4UTU1-F1
#
_cell.length_a   1.000
_cell.length_b   1.000
_cell.length_c   1.000
_cell.angle_alpha   90.00
_cell.angle_beta   90.00
_cell.angle_gamma   90.00
#
_symmetry.space_group_name_H-M   'P 1'
#
loop_
_entity.id
_entity.type
_entity.pdbx_description
1 polymer ?
#
loop_
_entity_poly.entity_id
_entity_poly.type
_entity_poly.pdbx_seq_one_letter_code
_entity_poly.pdbx_strand_id
1 'polypeptide(L)' 'MLLKFTVRFVAVLFSVLIITALSIHFFFSEKIVTDLWIIVVPVILGIPMLTAITLTKDEELNLS' A
#
# COMPACT_ATOMS: atom_id res chain seq x y z
N MET A 1 -5.83 -6.79 18.70
CA MET A 1 -4.89 -5.86 18.05
C MET A 1 -4.61 -6.26 16.61
N LEU A 2 -3.96 -7.40 16.38
CA LEU A 2 -3.52 -7.82 15.03
C LEU A 2 -4.63 -7.82 13.96
N LEU A 3 -5.85 -8.27 14.25
CA LEU A 3 -6.93 -8.25 13.25
C LEU A 3 -7.30 -6.82 12.79
N LYS A 4 -7.33 -5.85 13.72
CA LYS A 4 -7.62 -4.44 13.39
C LYS A 4 -6.48 -3.84 12.56
N PHE A 5 -5.24 -4.17 12.91
CA PHE A 5 -4.06 -3.80 12.15
C PHE A 5 -4.11 -4.38 10.72
N THR A 6 -4.32 -5.69 10.58
CA THR A 6 -4.37 -6.39 9.30
C THR A 6 -5.47 -5.83 8.40
N VAL A 7 -6.67 -5.59 8.93
CA VAL A 7 -7.78 -5.02 8.15
C VAL A 7 -7.42 -3.62 7.62
N ARG A 8 -6.80 -2.77 8.46
CA ARG A 8 -6.34 -1.44 8.02
C ARG A 8 -5.25 -1.53 6.97
N PHE A 9 -4.26 -2.39 7.18
CA PHE A 9 -3.15 -2.60 6.25
C PHE A 9 -3.67 -3.07 4.88
N VAL A 10 -4.55 -4.08 4.86
CA VAL A 10 -5.15 -4.60 3.63
C VAL A 10 -6.01 -3.53 2.95
N ALA A 11 -6.79 -2.75 3.70
CA ALA A 11 -7.58 -1.66 3.13
C ALA A 11 -6.70 -0.61 2.43
N VAL A 12 -5.61 -0.17 3.07
CA VAL A 12 -4.66 0.80 2.50
C VAL A 12 -3.96 0.21 1.28
N LEU A 13 -3.46 -1.03 1.36
CA LEU A 13 -2.84 -1.74 0.25
C LEU A 13 -3.79 -1.82 -0.96
N PHE A 14 -5.05 -2.19 -0.73
CA PHE A 14 -6.04 -2.33 -1.78
C PHE A 14 -6.37 -0.98 -2.44
N SER A 15 -6.49 0.10 -1.65
CA SER A 15 -6.67 1.45 -2.19
C SER A 15 -5.48 1.89 -3.06
N VAL A 16 -4.24 1.63 -2.60
CA VAL A 16 -3.03 1.95 -3.37
C VAL A 16 -2.97 1.15 -4.67
N LEU A 17 -3.34 -0.13 -4.64
CA LEU A 17 -3.41 -0.98 -5.84
C LEU A 17 -4.43 -0.45 -6.86
N ILE A 18 -5.64 -0.08 -6.41
CA ILE A 18 -6.67 0.47 -7.31
C ILE A 18 -6.19 1.75 -7.96
N ILE A 19 -5.68 2.71 -7.16
CA ILE A 19 -5.21 4.00 -7.68
C ILE A 19 -4.08 3.78 -8.68
N THR A 20 -3.12 2.93 -8.35
CA THR A 20 -1.97 2.63 -9.20
C THR A 20 -2.40 1.95 -10.51
N ALA A 21 -3.30 0.97 -10.44
CA ALA A 21 -3.83 0.30 -11.62
C ALA A 21 -4.58 1.29 -12.53
N LEU A 22 -5.40 2.17 -11.96
CA LEU A 22 -6.07 3.24 -12.69
C LEU A 22 -5.06 4.17 -13.36
N SER A 23 -4.07 4.64 -12.61
CA SER A 23 -3.03 5.53 -13.15
C SER A 23 -2.26 4.87 -14.30
N ILE A 24 -1.87 3.61 -14.16
CA ILE A 24 -1.16 2.88 -15.22
C ILE A 24 -2.05 2.71 -16.46
N HIS A 25 -3.31 2.32 -16.26
CA HIS A 25 -4.24 2.06 -17.37
C HIS A 25 -4.63 3.32 -18.14
N PHE A 26 -4.86 4.44 -17.46
CA PHE A 26 -5.32 5.67 -18.12
C PHE A 26 -4.19 6.53 -18.70
N PHE A 27 -2.99 6.51 -18.11
CA PHE A 27 -1.91 7.44 -18.48
C PHE A 27 -0.79 6.81 -19.32
N PHE A 28 -0.68 5.48 -19.39
CA PHE A 28 0.47 4.80 -20.03
C PHE A 28 0.05 3.82 -21.14
N SER A 29 0.97 3.61 -22.09
CA SER A 29 0.78 2.67 -23.20
C SER A 29 0.99 1.23 -22.76
N GLU A 30 0.20 0.29 -23.30
CA GLU A 30 0.27 -1.15 -23.00
C GLU A 30 1.68 -1.75 -23.13
N LYS A 31 2.53 -1.18 -24.00
CA LYS A 31 3.91 -1.65 -24.22
C LYS A 31 4.81 -1.56 -22.98
N ILE A 32 4.50 -0.67 -22.03
CA ILE A 32 5.34 -0.39 -20.84
C ILE A 32 4.61 -0.70 -19.52
N VAL A 33 3.37 -1.21 -19.58
CA VAL A 33 2.54 -1.48 -18.40
C VAL A 33 3.23 -2.45 -17.44
N THR A 34 3.83 -3.53 -17.95
CA THR A 34 4.55 -4.53 -17.14
C THR A 34 5.74 -3.92 -16.42
N ASP A 35 6.54 -3.11 -17.12
CA ASP A 35 7.73 -2.47 -16.55
C ASP A 35 7.34 -1.47 -15.45
N LEU A 36 6.24 -0.73 -15.64
CA LEU A 36 5.67 0.18 -14.64
C LEU A 36 5.24 -0.54 -13.37
N TRP A 37 4.57 -1.70 -13.49
CA TRP A 37 4.18 -2.49 -12.32
C TRP A 37 5.40 -2.94 -11.52
N ILE A 38 6.47 -3.37 -12.18
CA ILE A 38 7.72 -3.79 -11.52
C ILE A 38 8.35 -2.62 -10.76
N ILE A 39 8.47 -1.45 -11.40
CA ILE A 39 9.10 -0.26 -10.81
C ILE A 39 8.29 0.27 -9.62
N VAL A 40 6.97 0.15 -9.67
CA VAL A 40 6.08 0.73 -8.65
C VAL A 40 5.80 -0.23 -7.48
N VAL A 41 6.16 -1.52 -7.56
CA VAL A 41 6.02 -2.50 -6.46
C VAL A 41 6.59 -2.02 -5.13
N PRO A 42 7.82 -1.45 -5.05
CA PRO A 42 8.36 -0.93 -3.80
C PRO A 42 7.50 0.17 -3.19
N VAL A 43 6.87 1.00 -4.03
CA VAL A 43 5.97 2.08 -3.58
C VAL A 43 4.64 1.51 -3.10
N ILE A 44 4.07 0.54 -3.83
CA ILE A 44 2.83 -0.17 -3.45
C ILE A 44 2.97 -0.81 -2.07
N LEU A 45 4.13 -1.37 -1.74
CA LEU A 45 4.38 -2.00 -0.43
C LEU A 45 4.83 -0.98 0.62
N GLY A 46 5.61 0.04 0.23
CA GLY A 46 6.13 1.07 1.11
C GLY A 46 5.03 1.94 1.73
N ILE A 47 4.03 2.36 0.95
CA ILE A 47 2.95 3.23 1.46
C ILE A 47 2.15 2.54 2.59
N PRO A 48 1.62 1.32 2.44
CA PRO A 48 0.93 0.60 3.51
C PRO A 48 1.84 0.32 4.70
N MET A 49 3.13 0.07 4.49
CA MET A 49 4.10 -0.17 5.55
C MET A 49 4.38 1.10 6.38
N LEU A 50 4.59 2.24 5.74
CA LEU A 50 4.74 3.53 6.42
C LEU A 50 3.44 3.95 7.13
N THR A 51 2.30 3.70 6.48
CA THR A 51 0.98 3.96 7.06
C THR A 51 0.76 3.09 8.30
N ALA A 52 1.16 1.81 8.26
CA ALA A 52 1.14 0.92 9.40
C ALA A 52 1.99 1.48 10.55
N ILE A 53 3.25 1.85 10.30
CA ILE A 53 4.15 2.39 11.34
C ILE A 53 3.59 3.67 11.98
N THR A 54 3.03 4.57 11.17
CA THR A 54 2.52 5.87 11.66
C THR A 54 1.16 5.76 12.37
N LEU A 55 0.34 4.76 12.03
CA LEU A 55 -0.95 4.51 12.71
C LEU A 55 -0.85 3.52 13.87
N THR A 56 0.27 2.81 14.03
CA THR A 56 0.52 2.00 15.22
C THR A 56 0.55 2.93 16.43
N LYS A 57 -0.46 2.78 17.31
CA LYS A 57 -0.53 3.50 18.59
C LYS A 57 0.31 2.77 19.64
N ASP A 58 0.78 3.50 20.65
CA ASP A 58 1.58 2.96 21.77
C ASP A 58 0.92 1.77 22.48
N GLU A 59 -0.42 1.73 22.51
CA GLU A 59 -1.20 0.59 22.98
C GLU A 59 -0.83 -0.71 22.28
N GLU A 60 -0.51 -0.69 20.97
CA GLU A 60 -0.11 -1.87 20.19
C GLU A 60 1.39 -2.22 20.34
N LEU A 61 2.21 -1.29 20.83
CA LEU A 61 3.64 -1.49 21.11
C LEU A 61 3.93 -1.90 22.56
N ASN A 62 2.90 -2.05 23.40
CA ASN A 62 3.03 -2.40 24.82
C ASN A 62 3.92 -1.39 25.59
N LEU A 63 3.99 -0.15 25.11
CA LEU A 63 4.67 0.95 25.80
C LEU A 63 3.67 1.53 26.81
N SER A 64 3.95 1.24 28.09
CA SER A 64 3.25 1.72 29.28
C SER A 64 3.19 3.24 29.37
#